data_AF-A0A0B5W2Q0-F1
#
_entry.id   AF-A0A0B5W2Q0-F1
#
_cell.length_a   1.000
_cell.length_b   1.000
_cell.length_c   1.000
_cell.angle_alpha   90.00
_cell.angle_beta   90.00
_cell.angle_gamma   90.00
#
_symmetry.space_group_name_H-M   'P 1'
#
loop_
_entity.id
_entity.type
_entity.pdbx_description
1 polymer ?
#
loop_
_entity_poly.entity_id
_entity_poly.type
_entity_poly.pdbx_seq_one_letter_code
_entity_poly.pdbx_strand_id
1 'polypeptide(L)' 'MKIKFIPTKIKKVLVKNQCARFQIKGYKKISAKKISIVEFTNKNRIWVLKEEIQK' A
#
# COMPACT_ATOMS: atom_id res chain seq x y z
N MET A 1 7.35 8.53 1.46
CA MET A 1 6.66 7.24 1.63
C MET A 1 6.77 6.39 0.38
N LYS A 2 7.65 5.39 0.43
CA LYS A 2 7.85 4.39 -0.63
C LYS A 2 7.55 3.01 -0.05
N ILE A 3 6.84 2.16 -0.79
CA ILE A 3 6.62 0.76 -0.40
C ILE A 3 7.76 -0.06 -1.02
N LYS A 4 8.54 -0.75 -0.19
CA LYS A 4 9.70 -1.58 -0.62
C LYS A 4 9.27 -2.75 -1.49
N PHE A 5 8.21 -3.43 -1.07
CA PHE A 5 7.70 -4.61 -1.76
C PHE A 5 6.29 -4.36 -2.27
N ILE A 6 6.14 -4.29 -3.58
CA ILE A 6 4.83 -4.19 -4.24
C ILE A 6 4.69 -5.40 -5.15
N PRO A 7 3.70 -6.28 -4.91
CA PRO A 7 3.41 -7.39 -5.80
C PRO A 7 3.27 -6.94 -7.26
N THR A 8 3.81 -7.71 -8.20
CA THR A 8 3.85 -7.37 -9.64
C THR A 8 2.47 -7.04 -10.22
N LYS A 9 1.41 -7.69 -9.75
CA LYS A 9 0.03 -7.39 -10.14
C LYS A 9 -0.37 -5.95 -9.79
N ILE A 10 -0.01 -5.49 -8.59
CA ILE A 10 -0.26 -4.11 -8.15
C ILE A 10 0.68 -3.15 -8.90
N LYS A 11 1.96 -3.51 -9.05
CA LYS A 11 2.94 -2.70 -9.81
C LYS A 11 2.45 -2.37 -11.23
N LYS A 12 1.86 -3.34 -11.94
CA LYS A 12 1.24 -3.12 -13.26
C LYS A 12 0.11 -2.09 -13.23
N VAL A 13 -0.72 -2.12 -12.19
CA VAL A 13 -1.82 -1.16 -11.99
C VAL A 13 -1.29 0.24 -11.67
N LEU A 14 -0.20 0.34 -10.89
CA LEU A 14 0.42 1.62 -10.54
C LEU A 14 1.10 2.28 -11.74
N VAL A 15 1.86 1.51 -12.52
CA VAL A 15 2.55 2.01 -13.71
C VAL A 15 1.54 2.49 -14.77
N LYS A 16 0.43 1.77 -14.94
CA LYS A 16 -0.64 2.20 -15.86
C LYS A 16 -1.29 3.53 -15.46
N ASN A 17 -1.40 3.83 -14.16
CA ASN A 17 -2.09 5.03 -13.67
C ASN A 17 -1.20 6.26 -13.46
N GLN A 18 0.05 6.27 -13.97
CA GLN A 18 1.05 7.37 -14.06
C GLN A 18 1.32 8.25 -12.82
N CYS A 19 0.56 8.17 -11.74
CA CYS A 19 0.72 8.91 -10.49
C CYS A 19 -0.18 8.25 -9.44
N ALA A 20 0.19 7.06 -9.00
CA ALA A 20 -0.51 6.43 -7.90
C ALA A 20 -0.14 7.14 -6.59
N ARG A 21 -0.96 8.12 -6.20
CA ARG A 21 -0.92 8.67 -4.85
C ARG A 21 -1.36 7.58 -3.88
N PHE A 22 -0.55 7.38 -2.85
CA PHE A 22 -0.82 6.46 -1.76
C PHE A 22 -1.43 7.26 -0.61
N GLN A 23 -2.61 6.86 -0.14
CA GLN A 23 -3.21 7.43 1.06
C GLN A 23 -3.35 6.35 2.12
N ILE A 24 -2.81 6.60 3.32
CA ILE A 24 -3.10 5.73 4.46
C ILE A 24 -4.53 6.04 4.90
N LYS A 25 -5.44 5.08 4.74
CA LYS A 25 -6.83 5.23 5.19
C LYS A 25 -7.05 4.73 6.62
N GLY A 26 -6.14 3.93 7.13
CA GLY A 26 -6.22 3.44 8.49
C GLY A 26 -5.27 2.30 8.75
N TYR A 27 -5.54 1.59 9.85
CA TYR A 27 -4.71 0.49 10.30
C TYR A 27 -5.60 -0.66 10.75
N LYS A 28 -5.17 -1.89 10.45
CA LYS A 28 -5.79 -3.11 10.96
C LYS A 28 -4.78 -3.85 11.83
N LYS A 29 -5.18 -4.22 13.04
CA LYS A 29 -4.38 -5.11 13.89
C LYS A 29 -4.68 -6.54 13.47
N ILE A 30 -3.68 -7.28 13.02
CA ILE A 30 -3.78 -8.72 12.77
C ILE A 30 -2.77 -9.39 13.69
N SER A 31 -3.28 -10.16 14.66
CA SER A 31 -2.47 -10.73 15.74
C SER A 31 -1.64 -9.64 16.45
N ALA A 32 -0.31 -9.81 16.53
CA ALA A 32 0.62 -8.85 17.11
C ALA A 32 1.03 -7.71 16.17
N LYS A 33 0.73 -7.78 14.87
CA LYS A 33 1.23 -6.83 13.87
C LYS A 33 0.19 -5.77 13.51
N LYS A 34 0.63 -4.50 13.46
CA LYS A 34 -0.16 -3.37 12.95
C LYS A 34 0.07 -3.25 11.45
N ILE A 35 -0.97 -3.48 10.68
CA ILE A 35 -0.96 -3.43 9.22
C ILE A 35 -1.56 -2.09 8.78
N SER A 36 -0.85 -1.38 7.91
CA SER A 36 -1.35 -0.14 7.31
C SER A 36 -2.26 -0.47 6.14
N ILE A 37 -3.44 0.15 6.10
CA ILE A 37 -4.34 0.08 4.95
C ILE A 37 -4.00 1.27 4.06
N VAL A 38 -3.43 0.98 2.90
CA VAL A 38 -3.07 1.98 1.90
C VAL A 38 -4.09 1.91 0.76
N GLU A 39 -4.74 3.03 0.49
CA GLU A 39 -5.64 3.22 -0.64
C GLU A 39 -4.91 3.90 -1.80
N PHE A 40 -5.19 3.41 -2.99
CA PHE A 40 -4.69 3.91 -4.27
C PHE A 40 -5.69 4.88 -4.92
N THR A 41 -5.22 5.62 -5.92
CA THR A 41 -6.04 6.54 -6.72
C THR A 41 -7.24 5.86 -7.40
N ASN A 42 -7.13 4.56 -7.68
CA ASN A 42 -8.23 3.77 -8.25
C ASN A 42 -9.15 3.15 -7.20
N LYS A 43 -9.11 3.63 -5.94
CA LYS A 43 -9.86 3.11 -4.79
C LYS A 43 -9.51 1.67 -4.40
N ASN A 44 -8.50 1.04 -5.01
CA ASN A 44 -8.00 -0.25 -4.53
C ASN A 44 -7.30 -0.04 -3.18
N ARG A 45 -7.49 -1.01 -2.29
CA ARG A 45 -6.86 -1.01 -0.97
C ARG A 45 -5.92 -2.18 -0.86
N ILE A 46 -4.75 -1.94 -0.29
CA ILE A 46 -3.80 -2.98 0.06
C ILE A 46 -3.43 -2.89 1.52
N TRP A 47 -3.09 -4.05 2.06
CA TRP A 47 -2.61 -4.23 3.40
C TRP A 47 -1.10 -4.32 3.34
N VAL A 48 -0.44 -3.37 3.98
CA VAL A 48 1.02 -3.23 3.92
C VAL A 48 1.57 -3.30 5.32
N LEU A 49 2.57 -4.15 5.52
CA LEU A 49 3.27 -4.19 6.80
C LEU A 49 4.06 -2.90 6.99
N LYS A 50 4.18 -2.45 8.23
CA LYS A 50 4.99 -1.25 8.55
C LYS A 50 6.44 -1.42 8.09
N GLU A 51 6.97 -2.63 8.16
CA GLU A 51 8.31 -3.02 7.72
C GLU A 51 8.52 -2.83 6.20
N GLU A 52 7.45 -2.95 5.41
CA GLU A 52 7.47 -2.77 3.96
C GLU A 52 7.36 -1.30 3.54
N ILE A 53 7.05 -0.40 4.49
CA ILE A 53 6.94 1.03 4.23
C ILE A 53 8.26 1.70 4.61
N GLN A 54 8.95 2.26 3.62
CA GLN A 54 10.10 3.14 3.80
C GLN A 54 9.61 4.58 3.89
N LYS A 55 10.02 5.28 4.94
CA LYS A 55 9.65 6.68 5.20
C LYS A 55 10.24 7.58 4.12
#